data_AF-A0A7S0YT86-F1
#
_entry.id   AF-A0A7S0YT86-F1
#
_cell.length_a   1.000
_cell.length_b   1.000
_cell.length_c   1.000
_cell.angle_alpha   90.00
_cell.angle_beta   90.00
_cell.angle_gamma   90.00
#
_symmetry.space_group_name_H-M   'P 1'
#
loop_
_entity.id
_entity.type
_entity.pdbx_description
1 polymer ?
#
loop_
_entity_poly.entity_id
_entity_poly.type
_entity_poly.pdbx_seq_one_letter_code
_entity_poly.pdbx_strand_id
1 'polypeptide(L)'
;MRGGTLVMTDVSVGNVGQLSADLLIATHQMERVAFFDEDAVVPVVGADAEGVVRTSLELYRGKPQGIFVLQQRSAHVPSKTQGFCDRMCAWLQASGFKQVLFLTSLPSAIRMDRQLADQGQQVSAHCAVQGGASRKRVEELGWELLGAGGGEPLPHE
;
A
#
# COMPACT_ATOMS: atom_id res chain seq x y z
N MET A 1 5.34 -15.22 7.01
CA MET A 1 4.39 -14.10 6.98
C MET A 1 3.72 -13.90 8.33
N ARG A 2 3.29 -14.99 9.00
CA ARG A 2 2.72 -14.99 10.36
C ARG A 2 3.37 -13.97 11.33
N GLY A 3 2.55 -13.10 11.92
CA GLY A 3 2.99 -12.08 12.89
C GLY A 3 3.72 -10.87 12.29
N GLY A 4 4.00 -10.88 10.98
CA GLY A 4 4.59 -9.77 10.25
C GLY A 4 3.57 -8.74 9.77
N THR A 5 4.07 -7.59 9.33
CA THR A 5 3.30 -6.52 8.69
C THR A 5 3.53 -6.57 7.18
N LEU A 6 2.45 -6.52 6.41
CA LEU A 6 2.50 -6.35 4.96
C LEU A 6 2.25 -4.89 4.62
N VAL A 7 3.10 -4.33 3.76
CA VAL A 7 2.88 -3.06 3.07
C VAL A 7 2.48 -3.40 1.63
N MET A 8 1.32 -2.95 1.20
CA MET A 8 0.80 -3.17 -0.15
C MET A 8 0.71 -1.84 -0.89
N THR A 9 0.97 -1.88 -2.19
CA THR A 9 0.81 -0.72 -3.08
C THR A 9 -0.03 -1.09 -4.28
N ASP A 10 -0.72 -0.08 -4.81
CA ASP A 10 -1.39 -0.13 -6.12
C ASP A 10 -0.92 1.07 -6.96
N VAL A 11 -1.12 0.96 -8.27
CA VAL A 11 -0.86 2.03 -9.24
C VAL A 11 -1.83 3.17 -8.97
N SER A 12 -1.32 4.19 -8.28
CA SER A 12 -2.08 5.34 -7.80
C SER A 12 -1.55 6.63 -8.41
N VAL A 13 -2.22 7.75 -8.13
CA VAL A 13 -1.89 9.06 -8.72
C VAL A 13 -0.42 9.42 -8.47
N GLY A 14 0.32 9.69 -9.55
CA GLY A 14 1.74 10.04 -9.49
C GLY A 14 2.66 8.89 -9.04
N ASN A 15 2.16 7.64 -9.02
CA ASN A 15 2.90 6.43 -8.62
C ASN A 15 3.56 6.53 -7.23
N VAL A 16 3.04 7.40 -6.36
CA VAL A 16 3.67 7.71 -5.07
C VAL A 16 3.75 6.47 -4.19
N GLY A 17 2.69 5.67 -4.11
CA GLY A 17 2.70 4.42 -3.36
C GLY A 17 3.77 3.46 -3.89
N GLN A 18 3.85 3.29 -5.21
CA GLN A 18 4.82 2.40 -5.85
C GLN A 18 6.26 2.83 -5.63
N LEU A 19 6.57 4.11 -5.82
CA LEU A 19 7.91 4.67 -5.58
C LEU A 19 8.30 4.61 -4.10
N SER A 20 7.33 4.77 -3.19
CA SER A 20 7.57 4.60 -1.76
C SER A 20 7.96 3.17 -1.42
N ALA A 21 7.31 2.18 -2.04
CA ALA A 21 7.67 0.78 -1.85
C ALA A 21 9.00 0.43 -2.51
N ASP A 22 9.33 0.97 -3.68
CA ASP A 22 10.68 0.84 -4.27
C ASP A 22 11.76 1.41 -3.34
N LEU A 23 11.52 2.57 -2.73
CA LEU A 23 12.44 3.18 -1.76
C LEU A 23 12.60 2.30 -0.51
N LEU A 24 11.51 1.75 0.03
CA LEU A 24 11.57 0.83 1.17
C LEU A 24 12.37 -0.43 0.84
N ILE A 25 12.11 -1.04 -0.33
CA ILE A 25 12.81 -2.23 -0.81
C ILE A 25 14.30 -1.96 -0.95
N ALA A 26 14.68 -0.87 -1.63
CA ALA A 26 16.08 -0.52 -1.88
C ALA A 26 16.81 -0.15 -0.58
N THR A 27 16.21 0.71 0.24
CA THR A 27 16.79 1.22 1.49
C THR A 27 17.05 0.11 2.51
N HIS A 28 16.13 -0.86 2.60
CA HIS A 28 16.26 -1.99 3.52
C HIS A 28 16.82 -3.26 2.87
N GLN A 29 17.33 -3.15 1.64
CA GLN A 29 17.92 -4.26 0.88
C GLN A 29 17.03 -5.52 0.92
N MET A 30 15.72 -5.32 0.72
CA MET A 30 14.75 -6.38 0.88
C MET A 30 14.93 -7.44 -0.21
N GLU A 31 14.76 -8.70 0.17
CA GLU A 31 14.90 -9.83 -0.73
C GLU A 31 13.55 -10.14 -1.40
N ARG A 32 13.53 -10.30 -2.73
CA ARG A 32 12.34 -10.82 -3.43
C ARG A 32 12.14 -12.28 -3.06
N VAL A 33 11.00 -12.60 -2.45
CA VAL A 33 10.69 -13.96 -1.96
C VAL A 33 9.58 -14.66 -2.76
N ALA A 34 8.78 -13.91 -3.52
CA ALA A 34 7.75 -14.47 -4.39
C ALA A 34 7.33 -13.47 -5.49
N PHE A 35 6.55 -13.94 -6.45
CA PHE A 35 5.78 -13.14 -7.38
C PHE A 35 4.37 -13.74 -7.51
N PHE A 36 3.42 -12.93 -7.95
CA PHE A 36 2.04 -13.33 -8.19
C PHE A 36 1.80 -13.34 -9.69
N ASP A 37 1.34 -14.48 -10.19
CA ASP A 37 0.80 -14.61 -11.54
C ASP A 37 -0.72 -14.37 -11.47
N GLU A 38 -1.12 -13.13 -11.74
CA GLU A 38 -2.49 -12.66 -11.58
C GLU A 38 -3.01 -12.05 -12.88
N ASP A 39 -4.09 -12.63 -13.41
CA ASP A 39 -4.67 -12.26 -14.68
C ASP A 39 -5.43 -10.92 -14.66
N ALA A 40 -5.60 -10.36 -13.46
CA ALA A 40 -6.19 -9.07 -13.15
C ALA A 40 -5.17 -7.94 -13.06
N VAL A 41 -3.88 -8.24 -13.23
CA VAL A 41 -2.79 -7.26 -13.28
C VAL A 41 -2.17 -7.35 -14.67
N VAL A 42 -1.96 -6.22 -15.35
CA VAL A 42 -1.39 -6.23 -16.71
C VAL A 42 -0.01 -6.91 -16.68
N PRO A 43 0.24 -7.96 -17.49
CA PRO A 43 1.50 -8.68 -17.44
C PRO A 43 2.64 -7.83 -18.01
N VAL A 44 3.70 -7.66 -17.22
CA VAL A 44 4.90 -6.92 -17.57
C VAL A 44 6.09 -7.74 -17.09
N VAL A 45 7.10 -7.84 -17.95
CA VAL A 45 8.40 -8.42 -17.63
C VAL A 45 9.46 -7.44 -18.10
N GLY A 46 10.41 -7.14 -17.24
CA GLY A 46 11.55 -6.27 -17.54
C GLY A 46 12.76 -6.67 -16.71
N ALA A 47 13.92 -6.12 -17.02
CA ALA A 47 15.10 -6.24 -16.17
C ALA A 47 15.30 -4.92 -15.42
N ASP A 48 15.76 -4.99 -14.18
CA ASP A 48 16.27 -3.81 -13.48
C ASP A 48 17.69 -3.43 -13.96
N ALA A 49 18.29 -2.42 -13.31
CA ALA A 49 19.60 -1.89 -13.68
C ALA A 49 20.72 -2.96 -13.56
N GLU A 50 20.51 -3.96 -12.70
CA GLU A 50 21.41 -5.08 -12.45
C GLU A 50 21.14 -6.26 -13.40
N GLY A 51 20.18 -6.14 -14.32
CA GLY A 51 19.81 -7.19 -15.26
C GLY A 51 18.90 -8.28 -14.66
N VAL A 52 18.37 -8.07 -13.45
CA VAL A 52 17.52 -9.05 -12.78
C VAL A 52 16.09 -8.91 -13.28
N VAL A 53 15.50 -10.03 -13.70
CA VAL A 53 14.11 -10.07 -14.16
C VAL A 53 13.16 -9.66 -13.04
N ARG A 54 12.28 -8.72 -13.37
CA ARG A 54 11.18 -8.18 -12.57
C ARG A 54 9.85 -8.44 -13.26
N THR A 55 8.82 -8.61 -12.46
CA THR A 55 7.44 -8.89 -12.90
C THR A 55 6.46 -7.86 -12.35
N SER A 56 5.20 -7.95 -12.78
CA SER A 56 4.14 -7.00 -12.42
C SER A 56 3.81 -6.92 -10.93
N LEU A 57 3.88 -8.04 -10.19
CA LEU A 57 3.43 -8.12 -8.80
C LEU A 57 4.39 -9.01 -8.00
N GLU A 58 5.26 -8.39 -7.21
CA GLU A 58 6.37 -9.06 -6.53
C GLU A 58 6.30 -8.85 -5.02
N LEU A 59 6.63 -9.89 -4.25
CA LEU A 59 6.68 -9.85 -2.79
C LEU A 59 8.13 -9.82 -2.31
N TYR A 60 8.43 -8.83 -1.48
CA TYR A 60 9.72 -8.61 -0.89
C TYR A 60 9.67 -8.78 0.63
N ARG A 61 10.78 -9.22 1.23
CA ARG A 61 10.94 -9.44 2.67
C ARG A 61 12.17 -8.73 3.20
N GLY A 62 12.00 -7.94 4.26
CA GLY A 62 13.10 -7.30 4.99
C GLY A 62 13.74 -8.24 6.03
N LYS A 63 15.00 -7.96 6.39
CA LYS A 63 15.73 -8.63 7.49
C LYS A 63 16.19 -7.56 8.50
N PRO A 64 16.20 -7.83 9.82
CA PRO A 64 15.72 -9.01 10.54
C PRO A 64 14.23 -8.94 10.95
N GLN A 65 13.47 -8.01 10.39
CA GLN A 65 12.15 -7.64 10.91
C GLN A 65 11.04 -8.08 9.95
N GLY A 66 9.91 -8.56 10.50
CA GLY A 66 8.78 -9.15 9.78
C GLY A 66 7.98 -8.18 8.91
N ILE A 67 8.64 -7.27 8.18
CA ILE A 67 8.03 -6.39 7.20
C ILE A 67 8.14 -7.04 5.82
N PHE A 68 7.01 -7.06 5.13
CA PHE A 68 6.88 -7.53 3.76
C PHE A 68 6.35 -6.38 2.91
N VAL A 69 6.79 -6.28 1.66
CA VAL A 69 6.30 -5.29 0.71
C VAL A 69 5.79 -6.04 -0.51
N LEU A 70 4.49 -5.91 -0.80
CA LEU A 70 3.90 -6.35 -2.06
C LEU A 70 3.88 -5.18 -3.02
N GLN A 71 4.74 -5.26 -4.03
CA GLN A 71 4.97 -4.20 -5.00
C GLN A 71 4.21 -4.50 -6.28
N GLN A 72 3.25 -3.65 -6.62
CA GLN A 72 2.60 -3.67 -7.93
C GLN A 72 3.23 -2.66 -8.88
N ARG A 73 3.56 -3.08 -10.10
CA ARG A 73 4.25 -2.29 -11.13
C ARG A 73 3.40 -1.96 -12.34
N SER A 74 2.24 -2.58 -12.47
CA SER A 74 1.35 -2.40 -13.61
C SER A 74 -0.10 -2.28 -13.17
N ALA A 75 -0.90 -1.67 -14.04
CA ALA A 75 -2.29 -1.36 -13.75
C ALA A 75 -3.17 -2.62 -13.62
N HIS A 76 -4.28 -2.47 -12.92
CA HIS A 76 -5.32 -3.48 -12.86
C HIS A 76 -6.14 -3.54 -14.15
N VAL A 77 -6.64 -4.74 -14.47
CA VAL A 77 -7.65 -4.98 -15.51
C VAL A 77 -9.04 -4.78 -14.88
N PRO A 78 -9.79 -3.71 -15.23
CA PRO A 78 -11.00 -3.33 -14.48
C PRO A 78 -12.08 -4.41 -14.41
N SER A 79 -12.23 -5.22 -15.47
CA SER A 79 -13.22 -6.30 -15.51
C SER A 79 -12.93 -7.47 -14.56
N LYS A 80 -11.74 -7.50 -13.95
CA LYS A 80 -11.27 -8.61 -13.10
C LYS A 80 -10.99 -8.18 -11.65
N THR A 81 -11.18 -6.91 -11.32
CA THR A 81 -10.83 -6.34 -10.01
C THR A 81 -11.49 -7.08 -8.86
N GLN A 82 -12.80 -7.39 -8.94
CA GLN A 82 -13.49 -8.08 -7.84
C GLN A 82 -12.88 -9.46 -7.54
N GLY A 83 -12.66 -10.27 -8.59
CA GLY A 83 -12.06 -11.60 -8.42
C GLY A 83 -10.63 -11.54 -7.88
N PHE A 84 -9.87 -10.52 -8.25
CA PHE A 84 -8.55 -10.27 -7.66
C PHE A 84 -8.63 -9.91 -6.18
N CYS A 85 -9.53 -9.00 -5.80
CA CYS A 85 -9.76 -8.64 -4.40
C CYS A 85 -10.13 -9.87 -3.57
N ASP A 86 -11.03 -10.72 -4.06
CA ASP A 86 -11.45 -11.95 -3.36
C ASP A 86 -10.27 -12.90 -3.12
N ARG A 87 -9.45 -13.15 -4.15
CA ARG A 87 -8.23 -13.98 -4.06
C ARG A 87 -7.20 -13.37 -3.12
N MET A 88 -6.97 -12.07 -3.21
CA MET A 88 -6.03 -11.35 -2.36
C MET A 88 -6.47 -11.40 -0.90
N CYS A 89 -7.76 -11.19 -0.61
CA CYS A 89 -8.33 -11.33 0.73
C CYS A 89 -8.16 -12.75 1.27
N ALA A 90 -8.46 -13.78 0.47
CA ALA A 90 -8.26 -15.17 0.87
C ALA A 90 -6.79 -15.48 1.19
N TRP A 91 -5.86 -15.00 0.34
CA TRP A 91 -4.43 -15.14 0.57
C TRP A 91 -3.96 -14.41 1.84
N LEU A 92 -4.42 -13.18 2.08
CA LEU A 92 -4.09 -12.41 3.28
C LEU A 92 -4.55 -13.12 4.57
N GLN A 93 -5.78 -13.65 4.56
CA GLN A 93 -6.33 -14.42 5.67
C GLN A 93 -5.50 -15.69 5.95
N ALA A 94 -5.08 -16.41 4.91
CA ALA A 94 -4.24 -17.60 5.05
C ALA A 94 -2.79 -17.28 5.47
N SER A 95 -2.27 -16.12 5.11
CA SER A 95 -0.87 -15.71 5.33
C SER A 95 -0.53 -15.40 6.80
N GLY A 96 -1.55 -15.03 7.59
CA GLY A 96 -1.41 -14.76 9.03
C GLY A 96 -0.65 -13.46 9.37
N PHE A 97 -0.60 -12.49 8.46
CA PHE A 97 -0.08 -11.16 8.77
C PHE A 97 -0.85 -10.56 9.94
N LYS A 98 -0.13 -9.89 10.87
CA LYS A 98 -0.78 -9.18 11.98
C LYS A 98 -1.44 -7.89 11.53
N GLN A 99 -0.95 -7.31 10.44
CA GLN A 99 -1.35 -6.01 9.95
C GLN A 99 -1.06 -5.90 8.45
N VAL A 100 -1.95 -5.24 7.73
CA VAL A 100 -1.78 -4.82 6.35
C VAL A 100 -1.87 -3.29 6.30
N LEU A 101 -0.89 -2.66 5.66
CA LEU A 101 -0.83 -1.23 5.41
C LEU A 101 -0.92 -1.02 3.90
N PHE A 102 -1.92 -0.28 3.44
CA PHE A 102 -2.07 0.05 2.02
C PHE A 102 -1.54 1.47 1.78
N LEU A 103 -0.47 1.60 0.99
CA LEU A 103 0.10 2.90 0.63
C LEU A 103 -0.45 3.35 -0.72
N THR A 104 -1.13 4.48 -0.70
CA THR A 104 -1.74 5.11 -1.87
C THR A 104 -1.57 6.63 -1.78
N SER A 105 -1.96 7.33 -2.84
CA SER A 105 -1.97 8.78 -2.92
C SER A 105 -3.36 9.30 -3.29
N LEU A 106 -3.58 10.56 -2.94
CA LEU A 106 -4.76 11.31 -3.36
C LEU A 106 -4.35 12.39 -4.37
N PRO A 107 -5.21 12.71 -5.35
CA PRO A 107 -5.01 13.87 -6.21
C PRO A 107 -4.75 15.14 -5.39
N SER A 108 -3.76 15.94 -5.81
CA SER A 108 -3.44 17.21 -5.15
C SER A 108 -4.60 18.21 -5.17
N ALA A 109 -5.54 18.07 -6.11
CA ALA A 109 -6.76 18.87 -6.19
C ALA A 109 -7.74 18.60 -5.03
N ILE A 110 -7.60 17.49 -4.31
CA ILE A 110 -8.40 17.15 -3.12
C ILE A 110 -7.78 17.78 -1.86
N ARG A 111 -6.66 18.51 -1.98
CA ARG A 111 -6.09 19.23 -0.84
C ARG A 111 -7.08 20.24 -0.31
N MET A 112 -7.46 20.09 0.94
CA MET A 112 -8.30 21.06 1.64
C MET A 112 -7.47 22.31 1.96
N ASP A 113 -8.12 23.48 2.04
CA ASP A 113 -7.45 24.76 2.34
C ASP A 113 -6.56 24.70 3.59
N ARG A 114 -6.94 23.87 4.58
CA ARG A 114 -6.14 23.61 5.78
C ARG A 114 -4.78 22.96 5.50
N GLN A 115 -4.72 22.05 4.52
CA GLN A 115 -3.50 21.38 4.06
C GLN A 115 -2.65 22.27 3.14
N LEU A 116 -3.20 23.39 2.65
CA LEU A 116 -2.46 24.43 1.94
C LEU A 116 -1.87 25.47 2.90
N ALA A 117 -2.57 25.76 4.00
CA ALA A 117 -2.15 26.70 5.03
C ALA A 117 -1.06 26.12 5.95
N ASP A 118 -1.14 24.83 6.26
CA ASP A 118 -0.14 24.13 7.07
C ASP A 118 0.86 23.42 6.15
N GLN A 119 2.12 23.87 6.13
CA GLN A 119 3.17 23.26 5.29
C GLN A 119 3.61 21.87 5.79
N GLY A 120 3.11 21.42 6.95
CA GLY A 120 3.63 20.25 7.65
C GLY A 120 3.00 18.91 7.28
N GLN A 121 1.71 18.86 6.94
CA GLN A 121 0.98 17.58 6.96
C GLN A 121 0.50 17.11 5.58
N GLN A 122 1.25 16.16 5.00
CA GLN A 122 1.00 15.58 3.67
C GLN A 122 0.52 14.13 3.73
N VAL A 123 0.20 13.61 4.92
CA VAL A 123 -0.18 12.21 5.13
C VAL A 123 -1.52 12.15 5.85
N SER A 124 -2.45 11.45 5.22
CA SER A 124 -3.76 11.11 5.79
C SER A 124 -3.90 9.59 5.82
N ALA A 125 -4.81 9.08 6.65
CA ALA A 125 -5.03 7.65 6.81
C ALA A 125 -6.51 7.31 6.82
N HIS A 126 -6.83 6.11 6.33
CA HIS A 126 -8.12 5.49 6.50
C HIS A 126 -7.94 4.18 7.29
N CYS A 127 -8.79 3.95 8.29
CA CYS A 127 -8.79 2.72 9.07
C CYS A 127 -10.04 1.91 8.74
N ALA A 128 -9.86 0.74 8.12
CA ALA A 128 -10.97 -0.13 7.71
C ALA A 128 -11.82 -0.62 8.90
N VAL A 129 -11.21 -0.79 10.08
CA VAL A 129 -11.91 -1.14 11.31
C VAL A 129 -12.14 0.13 12.13
N GLN A 130 -13.38 0.36 12.57
CA GLN A 130 -13.68 1.44 13.48
C GLN A 130 -13.07 1.13 14.87
N GLY A 131 -12.20 2.03 15.35
CA GLY A 131 -11.50 1.87 16.63
C GLY A 131 -10.23 1.00 16.56
N GLY A 132 -9.69 0.63 17.73
CA GLY A 132 -8.54 -0.28 17.84
C GLY A 132 -7.16 0.38 17.74
N ALA A 133 -6.13 -0.47 17.73
CA ALA A 133 -4.73 -0.03 17.81
C ALA A 133 -4.28 0.80 16.60
N SER A 134 -4.76 0.47 15.39
CA SER A 134 -4.42 1.22 14.18
C SER A 134 -4.95 2.66 14.24
N ARG A 135 -6.20 2.85 14.70
CA ARG A 135 -6.79 4.20 14.83
C ARG A 135 -6.07 5.04 15.89
N LYS A 136 -5.83 4.47 17.08
CA LYS A 136 -5.04 5.13 18.12
C LYS A 136 -3.66 5.54 17.60
N ARG A 137 -3.03 4.67 16.80
CA ARG A 137 -1.72 4.96 16.22
C ARG A 137 -1.75 6.11 15.22
N VAL A 138 -2.79 6.20 14.40
CA VAL A 138 -3.00 7.33 13.47
C VAL A 138 -3.17 8.64 14.23
N GLU A 139 -3.96 8.63 15.31
CA GLU A 139 -4.18 9.79 16.19
C GLU A 139 -2.87 10.23 16.90
N GLU A 140 -2.09 9.28 17.44
CA GLU A 140 -0.77 9.54 18.05
C GLU A 140 0.24 10.15 17.06
N LEU A 141 0.19 9.74 15.79
CA LEU A 141 1.02 10.28 14.72
C LEU A 141 0.50 11.64 14.22
N GLY A 142 -0.64 12.09 14.74
CA GLY A 142 -1.32 13.32 14.33
C GLY A 142 -1.87 13.26 12.90
N TRP A 143 -1.97 12.08 12.28
CA TRP A 143 -2.40 11.94 10.89
C TRP A 143 -3.90 12.18 10.75
N GLU A 144 -4.28 12.87 9.68
CA GLU A 144 -5.68 13.17 9.39
C GLU A 144 -6.46 11.90 9.00
N LEU A 145 -7.61 11.66 9.64
CA LEU A 145 -8.48 10.52 9.36
C LEU A 145 -9.47 10.83 8.24
N LEU A 146 -9.43 10.03 7.18
CA LEU A 146 -10.36 10.11 6.05
C LEU A 146 -11.63 9.30 6.30
N GLY A 147 -12.79 9.88 6.01
CA GLY A 147 -14.08 9.20 5.99
C GLY A 147 -14.22 8.19 4.84
N ALA A 148 -15.33 7.46 4.83
CA ALA A 148 -15.60 6.39 3.85
C ALA A 148 -15.67 6.86 2.39
N GLY A 149 -15.81 8.17 2.13
CA GLY A 149 -15.88 8.77 0.80
C GLY A 149 -14.52 9.13 0.17
N GLY A 150 -13.39 8.76 0.77
CA GLY A 150 -12.07 8.92 0.14
C GLY A 150 -11.58 10.36 -0.05
N GLY A 151 -12.14 11.32 0.72
CA GLY A 151 -11.77 12.74 0.63
C GLY A 151 -12.40 13.65 1.67
N GLU A 152 -13.52 13.26 2.30
CA GLU A 152 -14.13 14.05 3.37
C GLU A 152 -13.68 13.59 4.76
N PRO A 153 -13.27 14.52 5.65
CA PRO A 153 -12.93 14.19 7.03
C PRO A 153 -14.18 13.74 7.80
N LEU A 154 -13.99 12.84 8.77
CA LEU A 154 -15.06 12.50 9.71
C LEU A 154 -15.41 13.73 10.55
N PRO A 155 -16.71 13.99 10.81
CA PRO A 155 -17.10 15.08 11.71
C PRO A 155 -16.46 14.85 13.08
N HIS A 156 -15.87 15.90 13.64
CA HIS A 156 -15.43 15.89 15.03
C HIS A 156 -16.70 15.85 15.90
N GLU A 157 -16.82 14.83 16.76
CA GLU A 157 -17.80 14.80 17.85
C GLU A 157 -17.51 15.90 18.88
#